data_AF-A0A372GEQ7-F1
#
_entry.id   AF-A0A372GEQ7-F1
#
_cell.length_a   1.000
_cell.length_b   1.000
_cell.length_c   1.000
_cell.angle_alpha   90.00
_cell.angle_beta   90.00
_cell.angle_gamma   90.00
#
_symmetry.space_group_name_H-M   'P 1'
#
loop_
_entity.id
_entity.type
_entity.pdbx_description
1 polymer ?
#
loop_
_entity_poly.entity_id
_entity_poly.type
_entity_poly.pdbx_seq_one_letter_code
_entity_poly.pdbx_strand_id
1 'polypeptide(L)'
;MIDVTNGRFNVILSNSQVGRLAAGDTVTAFHGFSTFQKLTIQSQGFDLEGRIQGRLRSHDFKSLWQVYNLPSSTGYKVWALSFKKDTSQSVLKEVFRREQLIDVNIDITFRVKAAALRGVSTLRIGFETLRLELDGTTKDFTVVNPDSGGAKDQDGDDVPIDFEPI
;
A
#
# COMPACT_ATOMS: atom_id res chain seq x y z
N MET A 1 11.63 -13.65 -18.21
CA MET A 1 10.28 -14.23 -18.04
C MET A 1 10.27 -14.88 -16.68
N ILE A 2 9.63 -14.24 -15.69
CA ILE A 2 9.29 -14.86 -14.41
C ILE A 2 7.77 -14.81 -14.34
N ASP A 3 7.16 -15.98 -14.42
CA ASP A 3 5.74 -16.22 -14.28
C ASP A 3 5.37 -16.07 -12.81
N VAL A 4 4.64 -15.00 -12.46
CA VAL A 4 3.98 -14.91 -11.16
C VAL A 4 2.63 -15.57 -11.32
N THR A 5 2.52 -16.82 -10.87
CA THR A 5 1.27 -17.59 -10.95
C THR A 5 0.24 -16.93 -10.02
N ASN A 6 -0.72 -16.24 -10.64
CA ASN A 6 -1.73 -15.44 -9.96
C ASN A 6 -2.59 -16.27 -8.99
N GLY A 7 -2.45 -16.02 -7.69
CA GLY A 7 -3.56 -16.18 -6.76
C GLY A 7 -4.49 -14.99 -6.95
N ARG A 8 -5.77 -15.24 -7.23
CA ARG A 8 -6.80 -14.22 -7.52
C ARG A 8 -6.71 -13.03 -6.55
N PHE A 9 -6.35 -11.85 -7.08
CA PHE A 9 -6.42 -10.58 -6.36
C PHE A 9 -7.89 -10.25 -6.09
N ASN A 10 -8.30 -10.27 -4.81
CA ASN A 10 -9.55 -9.67 -4.37
C ASN A 10 -9.20 -8.32 -3.77
N VAL A 11 -9.36 -7.25 -4.55
CA VAL A 11 -9.45 -5.91 -4.00
C VAL A 11 -10.86 -5.77 -3.42
N ILE A 12 -10.99 -5.92 -2.10
CA ILE A 12 -12.25 -5.60 -1.40
C ILE A 12 -12.29 -4.08 -1.26
N LEU A 13 -12.86 -3.40 -2.25
CA LEU A 13 -13.24 -2.00 -2.11
C LEU A 13 -14.63 -1.98 -1.46
N SER A 14 -14.74 -1.31 -0.31
CA SER A 14 -16.05 -0.97 0.25
C SER A 14 -16.84 -0.20 -0.81
N ASN A 15 -18.00 -0.75 -1.21
CA ASN A 15 -18.92 -0.13 -2.16
C ASN A 15 -19.27 1.29 -1.67
N SER A 16 -18.65 2.32 -2.25
CA SER A 16 -19.15 3.69 -2.17
C SER A 16 -20.38 3.75 -3.08
N GLN A 17 -21.57 3.59 -2.48
CA GLN A 17 -22.83 3.83 -3.17
C GLN A 17 -22.80 5.20 -3.84
N VAL A 18 -23.17 5.17 -5.12
CA VAL A 18 -23.09 6.24 -6.10
C VAL A 18 -23.95 7.42 -5.65
N GLY A 19 -23.30 8.46 -5.12
CA GLY A 19 -23.77 9.83 -5.21
C GLY A 19 -22.95 10.52 -6.29
N ARG A 20 -23.59 10.93 -7.40
CA ARG A 20 -22.97 11.75 -8.45
C ARG A 20 -22.54 13.08 -7.81
N LEU A 21 -21.30 13.15 -7.33
CA LEU A 21 -20.71 14.41 -6.91
C LEU A 21 -20.31 15.17 -8.17
N ALA A 22 -20.73 16.43 -8.25
CA ALA A 22 -20.33 17.35 -9.30
C ALA A 22 -18.81 17.31 -9.51
N ALA A 23 -18.34 17.54 -10.74
CA ALA A 23 -16.91 17.64 -11.06
C ALA A 23 -16.25 18.68 -10.15
N GLY A 24 -15.74 18.20 -9.02
CA GLY A 24 -15.14 19.00 -7.98
C GLY A 24 -13.64 19.02 -8.22
N ASP A 25 -13.07 20.22 -8.25
CA ASP A 25 -11.64 20.48 -8.32
C ASP A 25 -10.94 20.10 -6.99
N THR A 26 -11.26 18.93 -6.43
CA THR A 26 -10.75 18.44 -5.15
C THR A 26 -10.26 17.02 -5.32
N VAL A 27 -9.02 16.74 -4.90
CA VAL A 27 -8.48 15.39 -4.93
C VAL A 27 -9.09 14.61 -3.78
N THR A 28 -9.69 13.46 -4.08
CA THR A 28 -10.14 12.51 -3.06
C THR A 28 -9.07 11.43 -2.89
N ALA A 29 -8.71 11.12 -1.64
CA ALA A 29 -7.74 10.07 -1.33
C ALA A 29 -8.41 8.91 -0.61
N PHE A 30 -8.18 7.69 -1.10
CA PHE A 30 -8.58 6.45 -0.48
C PHE A 30 -7.34 5.68 -0.04
N HIS A 31 -7.49 4.91 1.03
CA HIS A 31 -6.45 4.06 1.60
C HIS A 31 -6.87 2.60 1.49
N GLY A 32 -5.93 1.75 1.09
CA GLY A 32 -6.10 0.31 1.06
C GLY A 32 -4.76 -0.41 1.24
N PHE A 33 -4.81 -1.74 1.20
CA PHE A 33 -3.65 -2.59 1.43
C PHE A 33 -3.48 -3.57 0.26
N SER A 34 -2.31 -3.56 -0.37
CA SER A 34 -1.95 -4.45 -1.46
C SER A 34 -1.16 -5.64 -0.93
N THR A 35 -1.70 -6.84 -1.05
CA THR A 35 -1.02 -8.08 -0.64
C THR A 35 -0.08 -8.57 -1.73
N PHE A 36 1.17 -8.86 -1.35
CA PHE A 36 2.22 -9.39 -2.23
C PHE A 36 2.57 -10.85 -1.91
N GLN A 37 2.45 -11.25 -0.64
CA GLN A 37 2.70 -12.62 -0.21
C GLN A 37 1.53 -13.10 0.66
N LYS A 38 1.05 -14.31 0.41
CA LYS A 38 0.06 -14.99 1.27
C LYS A 38 0.66 -16.27 1.80
N LEU A 39 0.55 -16.50 3.10
CA LEU A 39 1.11 -17.66 3.79
C LEU A 39 0.01 -18.36 4.60
N THR A 40 -0.07 -19.67 4.48
CA THR A 40 -0.94 -20.50 5.34
C THR A 40 -0.10 -21.00 6.51
N ILE A 41 -0.56 -20.73 7.73
CA ILE A 41 0.14 -21.11 8.95
C ILE A 41 -0.48 -22.40 9.48
N GLN A 42 0.30 -23.47 9.47
CA GLN A 42 -0.14 -24.81 9.86
C GLN A 42 0.31 -25.20 11.28
N SER A 43 1.27 -24.47 11.84
CA SER A 43 1.84 -24.71 13.16
C SER A 43 2.08 -23.37 13.86
N GLN A 44 2.05 -23.35 15.19
CA GLN A 44 2.27 -22.16 16.01
C GLN A 44 3.58 -22.30 16.79
N GLY A 45 4.15 -21.18 17.24
CA GLY A 45 5.31 -21.19 18.15
C GLY A 45 6.67 -21.07 17.48
N PHE A 46 6.75 -20.62 16.22
CA PHE A 46 8.01 -20.30 15.54
C PHE A 46 7.98 -18.89 14.93
N ASP A 47 9.15 -18.26 14.85
CA ASP A 47 9.33 -16.99 14.14
C ASP A 47 9.34 -17.26 12.63
N LEU A 48 8.68 -16.40 11.86
CA LEU A 48 8.59 -16.46 10.41
C LEU A 48 9.48 -15.36 9.81
N GLU A 49 10.34 -15.73 8.87
CA GLU A 49 11.11 -14.78 8.07
C GLU A 49 10.89 -15.05 6.58
N GLY A 50 10.96 -14.01 5.76
CA GLY A 50 10.85 -14.15 4.33
C GLY A 50 11.33 -12.92 3.56
N ARG A 51 11.24 -13.00 2.23
CA ARG A 51 11.66 -11.96 1.30
C ARG A 51 10.60 -11.78 0.23
N ILE A 52 10.24 -10.53 -0.04
CA ILE A 52 9.42 -10.13 -1.17
C ILE A 52 10.36 -9.57 -2.22
N GLN A 53 10.50 -10.28 -3.34
CA GLN A 53 11.31 -9.85 -4.47
C GLN A 53 10.46 -9.85 -5.74
N GLY A 54 10.54 -8.78 -6.52
CA GLY A 54 9.83 -8.71 -7.79
C GLY A 54 9.80 -7.32 -8.38
N ARG A 55 8.86 -7.12 -9.32
CA ARG A 55 8.61 -5.84 -9.96
C ARG A 55 7.12 -5.55 -9.91
N LEU A 56 6.79 -4.36 -9.43
CA LEU A 56 5.44 -3.85 -9.35
C LEU A 56 5.28 -2.72 -10.37
N ARG A 57 4.21 -2.77 -11.16
CA ARG A 57 3.81 -1.63 -11.99
C ARG A 57 2.82 -0.76 -11.22
N SER A 58 3.24 0.43 -10.82
CA SER A 58 2.43 1.38 -10.02
C SER A 58 2.83 2.82 -10.37
N HIS A 59 2.06 3.81 -9.94
CA HIS A 59 2.49 5.21 -9.99
C HIS A 59 3.56 5.47 -8.93
N ASP A 60 4.47 6.41 -9.16
CA ASP A 60 5.57 6.67 -8.23
C ASP A 60 5.05 7.36 -6.96
N PHE A 61 4.95 6.63 -5.85
CA PHE A 61 4.54 7.23 -4.59
C PHE A 61 5.51 8.32 -4.13
N LYS A 62 6.77 8.30 -4.57
CA LYS A 62 7.76 9.32 -4.18
C LYS A 62 7.38 10.71 -4.70
N SER A 63 6.72 10.79 -5.85
CA SER A 63 6.23 12.07 -6.37
C SER A 63 5.16 12.66 -5.44
N LEU A 64 4.27 11.83 -4.87
CA LEU A 64 3.28 12.25 -3.88
C LEU A 64 3.92 12.72 -2.57
N TRP A 65 5.02 12.10 -2.15
CA TRP A 65 5.76 12.49 -0.95
C TRP A 65 6.47 13.83 -1.13
N GLN A 66 7.03 14.07 -2.33
CA GLN A 66 7.70 15.32 -2.66
C GLN A 66 6.76 16.53 -2.59
N VAL A 67 5.47 16.37 -2.88
CA VAL A 67 4.45 17.44 -2.73
C VAL A 67 4.50 18.07 -1.33
N TYR A 68 4.75 17.26 -0.31
CA TYR A 68 4.80 17.70 1.09
C TYR A 68 6.20 17.70 1.70
N ASN A 69 7.25 17.61 0.86
CA ASN A 69 8.65 17.51 1.28
C ASN A 69 8.89 16.39 2.31
N LEU A 70 8.25 15.24 2.12
CA LEU A 70 8.39 14.08 3.00
C LEU A 70 9.50 13.13 2.51
N PRO A 71 10.36 12.61 3.41
CA PRO A 71 11.30 11.55 3.04
C PRO A 71 10.55 10.30 2.57
N SER A 72 11.02 9.66 1.50
CA SER A 72 10.39 8.46 0.92
C SER A 72 10.40 7.25 1.85
N SER A 73 11.15 7.28 2.95
CA SER A 73 11.13 6.27 4.01
C SER A 73 9.91 6.40 4.93
N THR A 74 9.23 7.54 4.95
CA THR A 74 8.11 7.77 5.89
C THR A 74 6.85 7.01 5.48
N GLY A 75 6.13 6.50 6.48
CA GLY A 75 4.89 5.76 6.28
C GLY A 75 3.72 6.60 5.74
N TYR A 76 2.75 5.95 5.10
CA TYR A 76 1.56 6.60 4.50
C TYR A 76 0.78 7.50 5.47
N LYS A 77 0.78 7.20 6.77
CA LYS A 77 0.07 8.00 7.80
C LYS A 77 0.60 9.44 7.87
N VAL A 78 1.91 9.64 7.68
CA VAL A 78 2.53 10.97 7.67
C VAL A 78 2.08 11.77 6.45
N TRP A 79 2.02 11.11 5.30
CA TRP A 79 1.48 11.69 4.08
C TRP A 79 -0.01 12.06 4.25
N ALA A 80 -0.83 11.17 4.82
CA ALA A 80 -2.25 11.39 5.05
C ALA A 80 -2.53 12.59 5.97
N LEU A 81 -1.70 12.79 7.00
CA LEU A 81 -1.77 13.98 7.86
C LEU A 81 -1.43 15.26 7.11
N SER A 82 -0.47 15.22 6.19
CA SER A 82 -0.09 16.36 5.36
C SER A 82 -1.18 16.69 4.35
N PHE A 83 -1.73 15.68 3.68
CA PHE A 83 -2.87 15.80 2.77
C PHE A 83 -4.11 16.44 3.43
N LYS A 84 -4.43 16.05 4.67
CA LYS A 84 -5.56 16.65 5.42
C LYS A 84 -5.36 18.14 5.76
N LYS A 85 -4.11 18.61 5.79
CA LYS A 85 -3.76 20.01 6.07
C LYS A 85 -3.66 20.85 4.80
N ASP A 86 -3.49 20.23 3.63
CA ASP A 86 -3.44 20.91 2.34
C ASP A 86 -4.84 21.21 1.83
N THR A 87 -5.25 22.47 1.99
CA THR A 87 -6.56 22.97 1.58
C THR A 87 -6.65 23.30 0.09
N SER A 88 -5.51 23.54 -0.58
CA SER A 88 -5.50 23.96 -1.99
C SER A 88 -5.27 22.81 -2.96
N GLN A 89 -4.43 21.84 -2.54
CA GLN A 89 -4.04 20.67 -3.32
C GLN A 89 -3.51 21.00 -4.71
N SER A 90 -3.07 22.24 -4.96
CA SER A 90 -2.70 22.71 -6.30
C SER A 90 -1.52 21.94 -6.87
N VAL A 91 -0.45 21.80 -6.08
CA VAL A 91 0.74 21.01 -6.42
C VAL A 91 0.38 19.53 -6.55
N LEU A 92 -0.47 19.01 -5.67
CA LEU A 92 -0.93 17.62 -5.74
C LEU A 92 -1.68 17.32 -7.04
N LYS A 93 -2.57 18.21 -7.49
CA LYS A 93 -3.29 18.07 -8.76
C LYS A 93 -2.34 18.06 -9.96
N GLU A 94 -1.32 18.92 -9.94
CA GLU A 94 -0.30 18.93 -11.00
C GLU A 94 0.50 17.63 -11.04
N VAL A 95 0.97 17.15 -9.89
CA VAL A 95 1.66 15.86 -9.78
C VAL A 95 0.76 14.74 -10.26
N PHE A 96 -0.49 14.70 -9.77
CA PHE A 96 -1.48 13.71 -10.18
C PHE A 96 -1.65 13.67 -11.71
N ARG A 97 -1.76 14.82 -12.38
CA ARG A 97 -1.96 14.88 -13.85
C ARG A 97 -0.75 14.37 -14.62
N ARG A 98 0.47 14.64 -14.15
CA ARG A 98 1.73 14.28 -14.83
C ARG A 98 2.18 12.84 -14.59
N GLU A 99 1.71 12.25 -13.51
CA GLU A 99 2.16 10.93 -13.05
C GLU A 99 1.93 9.83 -14.09
N GLN A 100 2.89 8.92 -14.23
CA GLN A 100 2.82 7.78 -15.14
C GLN A 100 3.11 6.48 -14.39
N LEU A 101 2.64 5.36 -14.94
CA LEU A 101 3.00 4.05 -14.38
C LEU A 101 4.49 3.80 -14.58
N ILE A 102 5.16 3.45 -13.50
CA ILE A 102 6.56 3.04 -13.47
C ILE A 102 6.68 1.59 -13.01
N ASP A 103 7.82 0.99 -13.33
CA ASP A 103 8.23 -0.31 -12.80
C ASP A 103 9.07 -0.09 -11.53
N VAL A 104 8.49 -0.44 -10.38
CA VAL A 104 9.14 -0.41 -9.07
C VAL A 104 9.73 -1.78 -8.78
N ASN A 105 11.05 -1.86 -8.65
CA ASN A 105 11.69 -3.07 -8.15
C ASN A 105 11.48 -3.16 -6.63
N ILE A 106 11.01 -4.31 -6.18
CA ILE A 106 10.78 -4.61 -4.77
C ILE A 106 11.82 -5.64 -4.37
N ASP A 107 12.53 -5.34 -3.29
CA ASP A 107 13.47 -6.28 -2.69
C ASP A 107 13.60 -6.00 -1.19
N ILE A 108 12.74 -6.66 -0.41
CA ILE A 108 12.57 -6.37 1.02
C ILE A 108 12.44 -7.68 1.79
N THR A 109 13.09 -7.77 2.94
CA THR A 109 12.88 -8.86 3.91
C THR A 109 11.83 -8.50 4.94
N PHE A 110 11.17 -9.52 5.48
CA PHE A 110 10.22 -9.36 6.56
C PHE A 110 10.41 -10.41 7.64
N ARG A 111 10.01 -10.06 8.87
CA ARG A 111 10.03 -10.96 10.04
C ARG A 111 8.77 -10.81 10.87
N VAL A 112 8.17 -11.93 11.26
CA VAL A 112 7.02 -12.00 12.16
C VAL A 112 7.34 -12.92 13.33
N LYS A 113 7.09 -12.45 14.55
CA LYS A 113 7.36 -13.21 15.76
C LYS A 113 6.28 -14.24 16.05
N ALA A 114 6.67 -15.39 16.60
CA ALA A 114 5.78 -16.50 16.94
C ALA A 114 4.53 -16.07 17.74
N ALA A 115 4.72 -15.15 18.70
CA ALA A 115 3.64 -14.65 19.55
C ALA A 115 2.53 -13.94 18.75
N ALA A 116 2.89 -13.25 17.67
CA ALA A 116 1.95 -12.57 16.77
C ALA A 116 1.16 -13.53 15.87
N LEU A 117 1.60 -14.78 15.76
CA LEU A 117 0.98 -15.81 14.91
C LEU A 117 -0.02 -16.69 15.66
N ARG A 118 -0.23 -16.46 16.96
CA ARG A 118 -1.16 -17.25 17.76
C ARG A 118 -2.59 -17.02 17.26
N GLY A 119 -3.24 -18.09 16.80
CA GLY A 119 -4.58 -18.02 16.24
C GLY A 119 -4.63 -17.54 14.78
N VAL A 120 -3.50 -17.17 14.20
CA VAL A 120 -3.40 -16.79 12.78
C VAL A 120 -3.30 -18.06 11.94
N SER A 121 -4.22 -18.22 11.00
CA SER A 121 -4.22 -19.36 10.05
C SER A 121 -3.77 -18.93 8.65
N THR A 122 -3.95 -17.65 8.32
CA THR A 122 -3.54 -17.05 7.06
C THR A 122 -2.91 -15.70 7.34
N LEU A 123 -1.73 -15.47 6.79
CA LEU A 123 -1.03 -14.20 6.86
C LEU A 123 -0.89 -13.61 5.45
N ARG A 124 -1.31 -12.36 5.27
CA ARG A 124 -1.18 -11.59 4.03
C ARG A 124 -0.20 -10.45 4.27
N ILE A 125 0.92 -10.47 3.57
CA ILE A 125 2.03 -9.52 3.73
C ILE A 125 2.08 -8.63 2.49
N GLY A 126 2.31 -7.34 2.67
CA GLY A 126 2.32 -6.40 1.57
C GLY A 126 2.50 -4.96 2.02
N PHE A 127 2.02 -4.03 1.20
CA PHE A 127 2.25 -2.59 1.36
C PHE A 127 0.96 -1.80 1.26
N GLU A 128 0.93 -0.68 1.99
CA GLU A 128 -0.17 0.27 1.92
C GLU A 128 -0.24 0.91 0.52
N THR A 129 -1.45 1.15 0.05
CA THR A 129 -1.73 1.74 -1.27
C THR A 129 -2.65 2.93 -1.10
N LEU A 130 -2.27 4.04 -1.73
CA LEU A 130 -3.09 5.23 -1.82
C LEU A 130 -3.71 5.29 -3.21
N ARG A 131 -5.04 5.42 -3.27
CA ARG A 131 -5.75 5.74 -4.51
C ARG A 131 -6.14 7.20 -4.47
N LEU A 132 -5.69 7.98 -5.43
CA LEU A 132 -6.15 9.34 -5.63
C LEU A 132 -7.18 9.38 -6.75
N GLU A 133 -8.23 10.17 -6.56
CA GLU A 133 -9.25 10.46 -7.56
C GLU A 133 -9.32 11.96 -7.81
N LEU A 134 -9.26 12.36 -9.09
CA LEU A 134 -9.43 13.73 -9.54
C LEU A 134 -10.14 13.70 -10.91
N ASP A 135 -11.20 14.50 -11.06
CA ASP A 135 -11.95 14.62 -12.31
C ASP A 135 -12.39 13.25 -12.89
N GLY A 136 -12.77 12.30 -12.01
CA GLY A 136 -13.18 10.94 -12.37
C GLY A 136 -12.04 10.00 -12.80
N THR A 137 -10.79 10.48 -12.82
CA THR A 137 -9.60 9.65 -13.05
C THR A 137 -9.07 9.13 -11.73
N THR A 138 -8.67 7.86 -11.66
CA THR A 138 -8.05 7.28 -10.48
C THR A 138 -6.60 6.87 -10.75
N LYS A 139 -5.73 7.03 -9.75
CA LYS A 139 -4.34 6.59 -9.78
C LYS A 139 -3.95 5.93 -8.46
N ASP A 140 -3.39 4.72 -8.57
CA ASP A 140 -2.94 3.93 -7.43
C ASP A 140 -1.43 4.04 -7.23
N PHE A 141 -1.03 4.33 -6.00
CA PHE A 141 0.33 4.53 -5.54
C PHE A 141 0.61 3.55 -4.41
N THR A 142 1.32 2.46 -4.73
CA THR A 142 1.76 1.52 -3.69
C THR A 142 3.01 2.07 -3.03
N VAL A 143 2.96 2.20 -1.71
CA VAL A 143 4.01 2.82 -0.90
C VAL A 143 5.01 1.73 -0.52
N VAL A 144 5.93 1.41 -1.43
CA VAL A 144 6.94 0.36 -1.21
C VAL A 144 8.08 0.93 -0.37
N ASN A 145 7.85 1.01 0.95
CA ASN A 145 8.87 1.30 1.95
C ASN A 145 8.59 0.49 3.23
N PRO A 146 9.58 0.30 4.12
CA PRO A 146 9.39 -0.46 5.36
C PRO A 146 8.24 0.06 6.24
N ASP A 147 8.14 1.38 6.43
CA ASP A 147 7.13 2.02 7.29
C ASP A 147 5.69 1.88 6.78
N SER A 148 5.50 1.52 5.52
CA SER A 148 4.20 1.22 4.91
C SER A 148 4.05 -0.25 4.56
N GLY A 149 5.00 -1.09 4.97
CA GLY A 149 4.85 -2.54 4.99
C GLY A 149 3.90 -2.95 6.11
N GLY A 150 3.11 -3.98 5.88
CA GLY A 150 2.21 -4.52 6.89
C GLY A 150 1.89 -5.99 6.67
N ALA A 151 1.21 -6.57 7.65
CA ALA A 151 0.64 -7.90 7.55
C ALA A 151 -0.77 -7.92 8.11
N LYS A 152 -1.66 -8.65 7.43
CA LYS A 152 -3.07 -8.83 7.79
C LYS A 152 -3.38 -10.31 7.98
N ASP A 153 -4.15 -10.66 8.99
CA ASP A 153 -4.58 -12.04 9.19
C ASP A 153 -5.79 -12.43 8.30
N GLN A 154 -6.40 -13.58 8.61
CA GLN A 154 -7.60 -14.08 7.93
C GLN A 154 -8.84 -13.19 8.11
N ASP A 155 -8.91 -12.43 9.21
CA ASP A 155 -10.04 -11.56 9.55
C ASP A 155 -9.80 -10.11 9.10
N GLY A 156 -8.55 -9.79 8.72
CA GLY A 156 -8.14 -8.47 8.25
C GLY A 156 -7.51 -7.60 9.32
N ASP A 157 -7.21 -8.18 10.48
CA ASP A 157 -6.57 -7.50 11.59
C ASP A 157 -5.06 -7.39 11.35
N ASP A 158 -4.47 -6.32 11.89
CA ASP A 158 -3.04 -6.06 11.80
C ASP A 158 -2.23 -7.08 12.61
N VAL A 159 -1.26 -7.72 11.94
CA VAL A 159 -0.27 -8.59 12.56
C VAL A 159 1.06 -7.85 12.62
N PRO A 160 1.67 -7.70 13.82
CA PRO A 160 3.00 -7.11 13.95
C PRO A 160 4.04 -7.79 13.06
N ILE A 161 4.73 -7.01 12.26
CA ILE A 161 5.74 -7.45 11.30
C ILE A 161 6.80 -6.38 11.16
N ASP A 162 8.05 -6.81 11.04
CA ASP A 162 9.19 -5.94 10.76
C ASP A 162 9.58 -6.08 9.29
N PHE A 163 9.94 -4.97 8.63
CA PHE A 163 10.46 -4.96 7.27
C PHE A 163 11.83 -4.30 7.22
N GLU A 164 12.75 -4.87 6.46
CA GLU A 164 14.09 -4.32 6.24
C GLU A 164 14.43 -4.35 4.74
N PRO A 165 14.87 -3.21 4.15
CA PRO A 165 15.42 -3.21 2.80
C PRO A 165 16.65 -4.12 2.70
N ILE A 166 16.87 -4.70 1.52
CA ILE A 166 18.10 -5.46 1.21
C ILE A 166 19.16 -4.54 0.62
#